data_AF-A0A1D1XTY6-F1
#
_entry.id   AF-A0A1D1XTY6-F1
#
_cell.length_a   1.000
_cell.length_b   1.000
_cell.length_c   1.000
_cell.angle_alpha   90.00
_cell.angle_beta   90.00
_cell.angle_gamma   90.00
#
_symmetry.space_group_name_H-M   'P 1'
#
loop_
_entity.id
_entity.type
_entity.pdbx_description
1 polymer ?
#
loop_
_entity_poly.entity_id
_entity_poly.type
_entity_poly.pdbx_seq_one_letter_code
_entity_poly.pdbx_strand_id
1 'polypeptide(L)'
;LWYGRFSLSHRAIISDFLRSLTPPRGSPTPLRPSVASWWSTIEAYGGGATAVSLGRQLLDDGHSLGKSLKSADLVSLAGKAGAGAGAINVVLTAEDVAVEGFCMSRCGTHGEGARGASPYIWVGDPATQCPGQCAW
;
A
#
# COMPACT_ATOMS: atom_id res chain seq x y z
N LEU A 1 3.16 0.01 6.38
CA LEU A 1 4.25 -0.79 6.96
C LEU A 1 5.15 -1.20 5.82
N TRP A 2 6.44 -0.91 5.94
CA TRP A 2 7.48 -1.27 4.99
C TRP A 2 8.22 -2.49 5.55
N TYR A 3 8.06 -3.65 4.94
CA TYR A 3 8.60 -4.92 5.41
C TYR A 3 9.79 -5.35 4.55
N GLY A 4 10.98 -5.41 5.13
CA GLY A 4 12.24 -5.57 4.41
C GLY A 4 12.89 -4.23 4.06
N ARG A 5 13.99 -4.28 3.30
CA ARG A 5 14.84 -3.09 3.07
C ARG A 5 14.41 -2.34 1.81
N PHE A 6 13.94 -1.13 2.00
CA PHE A 6 13.65 -0.20 0.90
C PHE A 6 14.71 0.89 0.79
N SER A 7 15.09 1.22 -0.44
CA SER A 7 15.89 2.41 -0.71
C SER A 7 15.10 3.68 -0.36
N LEU A 8 15.83 4.77 -0.08
CA LEU A 8 15.19 6.08 0.17
C LEU A 8 14.36 6.54 -1.03
N SER A 9 14.84 6.28 -2.25
CA SER A 9 14.13 6.63 -3.48
C SER A 9 12.83 5.83 -3.64
N HIS A 10 12.83 4.52 -3.42
CA HIS A 10 11.60 3.71 -3.50
C HIS A 10 10.55 4.18 -2.48
N ARG A 11 10.96 4.46 -1.24
CA ARG A 11 10.03 4.98 -0.22
C ARG A 11 9.48 6.35 -0.58
N ALA A 12 10.31 7.23 -1.13
CA ALA A 12 9.90 8.56 -1.56
C ALA A 12 8.87 8.48 -2.69
N ILE A 13 9.15 7.72 -3.75
CA ILE A 13 8.26 7.55 -4.91
C ILE A 13 6.87 7.08 -4.48
N ILE A 14 6.80 6.02 -3.69
CA ILE A 14 5.53 5.46 -3.23
C ILE A 14 4.80 6.43 -2.28
N SER A 15 5.53 7.09 -1.37
CA SER A 15 4.92 8.07 -0.46
C SER A 15 4.38 9.29 -1.19
N ASP A 16 5.09 9.77 -2.20
CA ASP A 16 4.68 10.91 -3.02
C ASP A 16 3.50 10.55 -3.91
N PHE A 17 3.47 9.33 -4.46
CA PHE A 17 2.29 8.82 -5.18
C PHE A 17 1.04 8.82 -4.27
N LEU A 18 1.14 8.27 -3.05
CA LEU A 18 0.00 8.25 -2.12
C LEU A 18 -0.45 9.67 -1.72
N ARG A 19 0.48 10.62 -1.56
CA ARG A 19 0.14 12.02 -1.30
C ARG A 19 -0.52 12.69 -2.49
N SER A 20 -0.21 12.27 -3.71
CA SER A 20 -0.77 12.84 -4.94
C SER A 20 -2.23 12.43 -5.21
N LEU A 21 -2.79 11.49 -4.45
CA LEU A 21 -4.21 11.10 -4.53
C LEU A 21 -5.16 12.23 -4.11
N THR A 22 -4.70 13.17 -3.29
CA THR A 22 -5.52 14.29 -2.82
C THR A 22 -4.82 15.61 -3.12
N PRO A 23 -5.49 16.53 -3.84
CA PRO A 23 -4.88 17.80 -4.17
C PRO A 23 -4.73 18.68 -2.91
N PRO A 24 -3.76 19.61 -2.88
CA PRO A 24 -3.62 20.56 -1.78
C PRO A 24 -4.93 21.35 -1.58
N ARG A 25 -5.32 21.57 -0.32
CA ARG A 25 -6.54 22.34 0.00
C ARG A 25 -6.46 23.74 -0.61
N GLY A 26 -7.51 24.14 -1.32
CA GLY A 26 -7.59 25.45 -1.98
C GLY A 26 -6.86 25.54 -3.32
N SER A 27 -6.30 24.44 -3.84
CA SER A 27 -5.78 24.40 -5.20
C SER A 27 -6.94 24.37 -6.22
N PRO A 28 -6.86 25.16 -7.32
CA PRO A 28 -7.84 25.08 -8.40
C PRO A 28 -7.77 23.70 -9.06
N THR A 29 -8.92 23.22 -9.53
CA THR A 29 -9.02 21.93 -10.25
C THR A 29 -7.97 21.89 -11.37
N PRO A 30 -7.07 20.90 -11.38
CA PRO A 30 -5.94 20.92 -12.30
C PRO A 30 -6.43 20.84 -13.75
N LEU A 31 -5.97 21.77 -14.59
CA LEU A 31 -6.25 21.81 -16.04
C LEU A 31 -5.59 20.67 -16.83
N ARG A 32 -4.76 19.85 -16.16
CA ARG A 32 -3.99 18.74 -16.74
C ARG A 32 -4.33 17.45 -15.99
N PRO A 33 -4.26 16.28 -16.66
CA PRO A 33 -4.43 15.00 -15.98
C PRO A 33 -3.37 14.86 -14.87
N SER A 34 -3.83 14.40 -13.71
CA SER A 34 -3.04 14.17 -12.51
C SER A 34 -3.56 12.94 -11.78
N VAL A 35 -2.77 12.39 -10.85
CA VAL A 35 -3.21 11.29 -9.99
C VAL A 35 -4.46 11.68 -9.20
N ALA A 36 -4.51 12.91 -8.66
CA ALA A 36 -5.68 13.46 -7.99
C ALA A 36 -6.92 13.50 -8.87
N SER A 37 -6.82 13.98 -10.13
CA SER A 37 -7.96 14.03 -11.06
C SER A 37 -8.42 12.64 -11.49
N TRP A 38 -7.50 11.67 -11.57
CA TRP A 38 -7.88 10.28 -11.80
C TRP A 38 -8.58 9.71 -10.56
N TRP A 39 -8.05 9.95 -9.36
CA TRP A 39 -8.63 9.46 -8.11
C TRP A 39 -10.01 10.05 -7.83
N SER A 40 -10.28 11.31 -8.17
CA SER A 40 -11.61 11.91 -8.02
C SER A 40 -12.68 11.22 -8.87
N THR A 41 -12.31 10.46 -9.91
CA THR A 41 -13.30 9.65 -10.65
C THR A 41 -13.88 8.52 -9.80
N ILE A 42 -13.16 8.07 -8.77
CA ILE A 42 -13.64 7.03 -7.84
C ILE A 42 -14.84 7.55 -7.04
N GLU A 43 -14.90 8.86 -6.76
CA GLU A 43 -16.03 9.49 -6.05
C GLU A 43 -17.37 9.31 -6.80
N ALA A 44 -17.31 9.15 -8.12
CA ALA A 44 -18.48 8.92 -8.97
C ALA A 44 -19.09 7.51 -8.82
N TYR A 45 -18.34 6.55 -8.27
CA TYR A 45 -18.82 5.17 -8.04
C TYR A 45 -19.62 5.02 -6.73
N GLY A 46 -19.82 6.11 -5.98
CA GLY A 46 -20.53 6.13 -4.69
C GLY A 46 -19.57 6.06 -3.50
N GLY A 47 -19.91 6.74 -2.40
CA GLY A 47 -19.08 6.81 -1.17
C GLY A 47 -18.70 8.24 -0.74
N GLY A 48 -18.93 9.24 -1.59
CA GLY A 48 -18.65 10.65 -1.29
C GLY A 48 -17.19 11.04 -1.48
N ALA A 49 -16.92 12.35 -1.38
CA ALA A 49 -15.58 12.89 -1.57
C ALA A 49 -14.63 12.36 -0.49
N THR A 50 -13.53 11.73 -0.90
CA THR A 50 -12.60 11.06 0.01
C THR A 50 -11.21 11.66 -0.11
N ALA A 51 -10.80 12.41 0.92
CA ALA A 51 -9.44 12.90 1.05
C ALA A 51 -8.55 11.84 1.71
N VAL A 52 -7.50 11.42 1.00
CA VAL A 52 -6.51 10.45 1.48
C VAL A 52 -5.30 11.21 2.02
N SER A 53 -4.77 10.74 3.15
CA SER A 53 -3.51 11.24 3.69
C SER A 53 -2.66 10.09 4.20
N LEU A 54 -1.34 10.27 4.14
CA LEU A 54 -0.41 9.24 4.59
C LEU A 54 -0.38 9.21 6.12
N GLY A 55 -0.76 8.07 6.69
CA GLY A 55 -0.72 7.83 8.13
C GLY A 55 0.69 7.50 8.66
N ARG A 56 0.73 6.94 9.87
CA ARG A 56 1.97 6.47 10.50
C ARG A 56 2.66 5.44 9.61
N GLN A 57 3.95 5.64 9.37
CA GLN A 57 4.80 4.70 8.65
C GLN A 57 5.64 3.89 9.63
N LEU A 58 5.60 2.56 9.51
CA LEU A 58 6.42 1.64 10.29
C LEU A 58 7.43 0.98 9.35
N LEU A 59 8.68 0.91 9.80
CA LEU A 59 9.78 0.25 9.11
C LEU A 59 10.12 -1.07 9.82
N ASP A 60 10.18 -2.15 9.06
CA ASP A 60 10.55 -3.48 9.53
C ASP A 60 11.65 -4.06 8.62
N ASP A 61 12.78 -3.35 8.59
CA ASP A 61 13.96 -3.69 7.79
C ASP A 61 14.58 -5.05 8.20
N GLY A 62 14.29 -5.48 9.43
CA GLY A 62 14.81 -6.69 10.06
C GLY A 62 14.06 -7.97 9.68
N HIS A 63 12.97 -7.88 8.92
CA HIS A 63 12.13 -9.01 8.55
C HIS A 63 11.62 -9.76 9.79
N SER A 64 10.84 -9.09 10.64
CA SER A 64 10.42 -9.65 11.94
C SER A 64 9.70 -11.01 11.91
N LEU A 65 9.19 -11.44 10.75
CA LEU A 65 8.55 -12.75 10.51
C LEU A 65 9.33 -13.62 9.49
N GLY A 66 10.55 -13.23 9.13
CA GLY A 66 11.36 -13.89 8.09
C GLY A 66 11.04 -13.41 6.66
N LYS A 67 11.72 -14.00 5.67
CA LYS A 67 11.61 -13.62 4.24
C LYS A 67 10.58 -14.41 3.44
N SER A 68 9.86 -15.32 4.09
CA SER A 68 8.81 -16.12 3.45
C SER A 68 7.53 -15.96 4.25
N LEU A 69 6.58 -15.23 3.69
CA LEU A 69 5.34 -14.86 4.34
C LEU A 69 4.15 -15.64 3.77
N LYS A 70 3.23 -16.02 4.63
CA LYS A 70 1.91 -16.55 4.28
C LYS A 70 0.87 -15.44 4.34
N SER A 71 -0.31 -15.73 3.80
CA SER A 71 -1.44 -14.79 3.84
C SER A 71 -1.80 -14.34 5.28
N ALA A 72 -1.66 -15.22 6.27
CA ALA A 72 -1.89 -14.89 7.68
C ALA A 72 -0.85 -13.91 8.26
N ASP A 73 0.39 -13.95 7.78
CA ASP A 73 1.45 -13.03 8.21
C ASP A 73 1.15 -11.61 7.72
N LEU A 74 0.58 -11.45 6.52
CA LEU A 74 0.15 -10.15 5.99
C LEU A 74 -0.90 -9.50 6.90
N VAL A 75 -1.88 -10.28 7.37
CA VAL A 75 -2.91 -9.83 8.31
C VAL A 75 -2.28 -9.40 9.65
N SER A 76 -1.31 -10.17 10.15
CA SER A 76 -0.56 -9.85 11.37
C SER A 76 0.24 -8.55 11.22
N LEU A 77 0.96 -8.38 10.11
CA LEU A 77 1.72 -7.18 9.79
C LEU A 77 0.80 -5.96 9.63
N ALA A 78 -0.35 -6.10 8.97
CA ALA A 78 -1.35 -5.06 8.89
C ALA A 78 -1.85 -4.64 10.29
N GLY A 79 -2.06 -5.61 11.19
CA GLY A 79 -2.41 -5.34 12.59
C GLY A 79 -1.36 -4.53 13.35
N LYS A 80 -0.06 -4.73 13.10
CA LYS A 80 1.02 -3.94 13.72
C LYS A 80 0.97 -2.47 13.33
N ALA A 81 0.51 -2.14 12.12
CA ALA A 81 0.32 -0.76 11.69
C ALA A 81 -0.70 -0.01 12.57
N GLY A 82 -1.66 -0.73 13.15
CA GLY A 82 -2.49 -0.29 14.26
C GLY A 82 -3.42 0.89 13.93
N ALA A 83 -3.74 1.09 12.64
CA ALA A 83 -4.66 2.14 12.25
C ALA A 83 -6.11 1.71 12.56
N GLY A 84 -6.87 2.59 13.20
CA GLY A 84 -8.27 2.38 13.61
C GLY A 84 -9.27 2.74 12.51
N ALA A 85 -10.54 2.93 12.90
CA ALA A 85 -11.63 3.23 11.99
C ALA A 85 -11.32 4.42 11.06
N GLY A 86 -11.67 4.29 9.78
CA GLY A 86 -11.41 5.33 8.76
C GLY A 86 -10.01 5.29 8.14
N ALA A 87 -9.20 4.27 8.44
CA ALA A 87 -7.88 4.08 7.85
C ALA A 87 -7.76 2.73 7.12
N ILE A 88 -6.81 2.66 6.19
CA ILE A 88 -6.42 1.42 5.50
C ILE A 88 -4.97 1.11 5.87
N ASN A 89 -4.72 -0.11 6.36
CA ASN A 89 -3.37 -0.56 6.68
C ASN A 89 -2.69 -1.08 5.41
N VAL A 90 -1.67 -0.38 4.91
CA VAL A 90 -0.92 -0.82 3.73
C VAL A 90 0.36 -1.54 4.15
N VAL A 91 0.58 -2.76 3.65
CA VAL A 91 1.79 -3.56 3.84
C VAL A 91 2.55 -3.64 2.52
N LEU A 92 3.78 -3.15 2.49
CA LEU A 92 4.65 -3.17 1.32
C LEU A 92 5.82 -4.09 1.63
N THR A 93 6.03 -5.13 0.84
CA THR A 93 7.14 -6.08 1.03
C THR A 93 8.26 -5.80 0.02
N ALA A 94 9.50 -5.76 0.48
CA ALA A 94 10.67 -5.53 -0.35
C ALA A 94 10.93 -6.69 -1.34
N GLU A 95 11.78 -6.43 -2.33
CA GLU A 95 12.07 -7.37 -3.42
C GLU A 95 12.62 -8.72 -2.93
N ASP A 96 13.25 -8.77 -1.75
CA ASP A 96 13.83 -9.99 -1.19
C ASP A 96 12.87 -10.81 -0.31
N VAL A 97 11.57 -10.49 -0.35
CA VAL A 97 10.52 -11.16 0.44
C VAL A 97 9.59 -11.97 -0.45
N ALA A 98 9.58 -13.29 -0.26
CA ALA A 98 8.64 -14.19 -0.90
C ALA A 98 7.31 -14.21 -0.15
N VAL A 99 6.20 -14.04 -0.87
CA VAL A 99 4.85 -14.14 -0.31
C VAL A 99 4.07 -15.21 -1.05
N GLU A 100 3.31 -16.02 -0.32
CA GLU A 100 2.45 -17.06 -0.88
C GLU A 100 1.60 -16.53 -2.06
N GLY A 101 1.70 -17.19 -3.22
CA GLY A 101 0.96 -16.85 -4.44
C GLY A 101 1.44 -15.59 -5.19
N PHE A 102 2.43 -14.86 -4.66
CA PHE A 102 3.05 -13.75 -5.35
C PHE A 102 3.68 -14.22 -6.67
N CYS A 103 3.60 -13.41 -7.73
CA CYS A 103 4.17 -13.73 -9.05
C CYS A 103 3.60 -14.98 -9.73
N MET A 104 2.53 -15.57 -9.20
CA MET A 104 1.86 -16.72 -9.80
C MET A 104 0.38 -16.45 -10.03
N SER A 105 -0.31 -15.96 -9.00
CA SER A 105 -1.74 -15.69 -9.03
C SER A 105 -2.10 -14.25 -8.66
N ARG A 106 -1.16 -13.50 -8.08
CA ARG A 106 -1.40 -12.13 -7.60
C ARG A 106 -0.12 -11.31 -7.46
N CYS A 107 -0.27 -9.99 -7.59
CA CYS A 107 0.77 -8.98 -7.32
C CYS A 107 0.59 -8.28 -5.96
N GLY A 108 -0.59 -8.46 -5.38
CA GLY A 108 -1.03 -7.88 -4.12
C GLY A 108 -2.35 -8.49 -3.69
N THR A 109 -2.86 -8.09 -2.54
CA THR A 109 -4.19 -8.48 -2.05
C THR A 109 -4.79 -7.36 -1.23
N HIS A 110 -6.10 -7.41 -1.01
CA HIS A 110 -6.76 -6.63 0.02
C HIS A 110 -7.64 -7.55 0.86
N GLY A 111 -8.04 -7.10 2.04
CA GLY A 111 -8.93 -7.85 2.91
C GLY A 111 -9.20 -7.13 4.22
N GLU A 112 -9.88 -7.83 5.12
CA GLU A 112 -10.16 -7.33 6.47
C GLU A 112 -9.02 -7.68 7.42
N GLY A 113 -8.70 -6.76 8.32
CA GLY A 113 -7.73 -7.00 9.37
C GLY A 113 -8.24 -8.01 10.41
N ALA A 114 -7.35 -8.52 11.26
CA ALA A 114 -7.74 -9.47 12.30
C ALA A 114 -8.83 -8.91 13.23
N ARG A 115 -9.84 -9.73 13.57
CA ARG A 115 -10.90 -9.42 14.55
C ARG A 115 -11.75 -8.18 14.22
N GLY A 116 -12.06 -7.94 12.94
CA GLY A 116 -12.85 -6.76 12.52
C GLY A 116 -12.05 -5.45 12.58
N ALA A 117 -10.72 -5.55 12.56
CA ALA A 117 -9.84 -4.40 12.42
C ALA A 117 -9.96 -3.77 11.03
N SER A 118 -9.40 -2.58 10.90
CA SER A 118 -9.41 -1.79 9.67
C SER A 118 -8.94 -2.58 8.45
N PRO A 119 -9.52 -2.29 7.26
CA PRO A 119 -9.13 -2.95 6.02
C PRO A 119 -7.64 -2.82 5.77
N TYR A 120 -7.08 -3.79 5.06
CA TYR A 120 -5.68 -3.79 4.70
C TYR A 120 -5.48 -4.05 3.21
N ILE A 121 -4.34 -3.58 2.72
CA ILE A 121 -3.84 -3.84 1.37
C ILE A 121 -2.41 -4.34 1.54
N TRP A 122 -2.03 -5.34 0.76
CA TRP A 122 -0.65 -5.75 0.59
C TRP A 122 -0.25 -5.64 -0.89
N VAL A 123 0.97 -5.20 -1.14
CA VAL A 123 1.62 -5.21 -2.46
C VAL A 123 3.04 -5.75 -2.28
N GLY A 124 3.47 -6.65 -3.17
CA GLY A 124 4.85 -7.18 -3.19
C GLY A 124 5.70 -6.66 -4.35
N ASP A 125 6.98 -6.38 -4.07
CA ASP A 125 7.95 -5.88 -5.05
C ASP A 125 8.42 -7.02 -5.97
N PRO A 126 8.15 -6.94 -7.29
CA PRO A 126 8.41 -8.02 -8.23
C PRO A 126 9.82 -8.01 -8.82
N ALA A 127 10.67 -7.02 -8.49
CA ALA A 127 11.94 -6.77 -9.17
C ALA A 127 12.85 -8.00 -9.27
N THR A 128 12.82 -8.88 -8.26
CA THR A 128 13.63 -10.12 -8.22
C THR A 128 12.84 -11.37 -8.64
N GLN A 129 11.58 -11.51 -8.21
CA GLN A 129 10.81 -12.76 -8.34
C GLN A 129 10.11 -12.89 -9.69
N CYS A 130 9.62 -11.79 -10.25
CA CYS A 130 8.91 -11.79 -11.54
C CYS A 130 8.94 -10.42 -12.24
N PRO A 131 10.13 -9.93 -12.64
CA PRO A 131 10.25 -8.63 -13.28
C PRO A 131 9.36 -8.56 -14.53
N GLY A 132 8.53 -7.53 -14.60
CA GLY A 132 7.61 -7.27 -15.71
C GLY A 132 6.26 -8.00 -15.65
N GLN A 133 6.01 -8.89 -14.67
CA GLN A 133 4.68 -9.49 -14.50
C GLN A 133 3.75 -8.63 -13.65
N CYS A 134 4.29 -8.04 -12.58
CA CYS A 134 3.58 -7.11 -11.73
C CYS A 134 4.14 -5.70 -11.95
N ALA A 135 3.26 -4.71 -12.01
CA ALA A 135 3.66 -3.32 -11.90
C ALA A 135 3.82 -2.97 -10.42
N TRP A 136 4.95 -2.37 -10.08
CA TRP A 136 5.29 -1.85 -8.76
C TRP A 136 5.21 -0.33 -8.76
#